data_AF-A0A7Y3C0K5-F1
#
_entry.id   AF-A0A7Y3C0K5-F1
#
_cell.length_a   1.000
_cell.length_b   1.000
_cell.length_c   1.000
_cell.angle_alpha   90.00
_cell.angle_beta   90.00
_cell.angle_gamma   90.00
#
_symmetry.space_group_name_H-M   'P 1'
#
loop_
_entity.id
_entity.type
_entity.pdbx_description
1 polymer ?
#
loop_
_entity_poly.entity_id
_entity_poly.type
_entity_poly.pdbx_seq_one_letter_code
_entity_poly.pdbx_strand_id
1 'polypeptide(L)'
;MNFAEFEALARELYDEIPEVYLEGIDGLTVRREAPEHPDHPGVYTLGECLTEEHISDYGSSDTTRSVIALYWGSFRALSEKGQGFDWEEEAWETLTHELRHHLESLAGDDALEGVDYAADQSFKRFDGGPFDPWYYQHGDEVEPGIYQVEKAWFIELSLAAGELAGRGSIDFEWRGRPYRVPAPDEPADVHFVFLEGLGEEDEVVELVLVRRQGWWESLKGFFVAGAPEVGEWEVEPEPLSTSG
;
A
#
# COMPACT_ATOMS: atom_id res chain seq x y z
N MET A 1 23.33 -20.16 -27.30
CA MET A 1 22.44 -21.15 -26.67
C MET A 1 21.26 -21.45 -27.60
N ASN A 2 20.86 -22.70 -27.76
CA ASN A 2 19.66 -23.05 -28.54
C ASN A 2 18.38 -22.88 -27.70
N PHE A 3 17.20 -22.92 -28.33
CA PHE A 3 15.93 -22.67 -27.65
C PHE A 3 15.67 -23.62 -26.47
N ALA A 4 15.94 -24.91 -26.63
CA ALA A 4 15.67 -25.90 -25.58
C ALA A 4 16.64 -25.75 -24.40
N GLU A 5 17.89 -25.40 -24.67
CA GLU A 5 18.88 -25.06 -23.62
C GLU A 5 18.45 -23.81 -22.84
N PHE A 6 17.96 -22.78 -23.53
CA PHE A 6 17.49 -21.56 -22.88
C PHE A 6 16.21 -21.78 -22.08
N GLU A 7 15.28 -22.59 -22.58
CA GLU A 7 14.07 -22.95 -21.84
C GLU A 7 14.39 -23.71 -20.55
N ALA A 8 15.37 -24.62 -20.59
CA ALA A 8 15.83 -25.33 -19.39
C ALA A 8 16.47 -24.37 -18.39
N LEU A 9 17.37 -23.49 -18.85
CA LEU A 9 18.01 -22.46 -18.03
C LEU A 9 16.97 -21.55 -17.37
N ALA A 10 16.01 -21.03 -18.13
CA ALA A 10 15.02 -20.11 -17.62
C ALA A 10 14.15 -20.74 -16.53
N ARG A 11 13.82 -22.04 -16.67
CA ARG A 11 13.10 -22.79 -15.62
C ARG A 11 13.94 -23.01 -14.38
N GLU A 12 15.23 -23.35 -14.53
CA GLU A 12 16.16 -23.47 -13.40
C GLU A 12 16.24 -22.16 -12.61
N LEU A 13 16.42 -21.03 -13.30
CA LEU A 13 16.42 -19.71 -12.69
C LEU A 13 15.07 -19.36 -12.02
N TYR A 14 13.95 -19.71 -12.64
CA TYR A 14 12.63 -19.49 -12.03
C TYR A 14 12.43 -20.30 -10.75
N ASP A 15 12.88 -21.55 -10.73
CA ASP A 15 12.79 -22.43 -9.56
C ASP A 15 13.70 -21.97 -8.40
N GLU A 16 14.69 -21.11 -8.66
CA GLU A 16 15.51 -20.46 -7.63
C GLU A 16 14.79 -19.31 -6.91
N ILE A 17 13.71 -18.77 -7.49
CA ILE A 17 12.97 -17.64 -6.91
C ILE A 17 12.15 -18.13 -5.70
N PRO A 18 12.29 -17.48 -4.52
CA PRO A 18 11.45 -17.79 -3.37
C PRO A 18 9.96 -17.63 -3.67
N GLU A 19 9.13 -18.61 -3.26
CA GLU A 19 7.69 -18.64 -3.51
C GLU A 19 6.95 -17.37 -3.06
N VAL A 20 7.45 -16.68 -2.02
CA VAL A 20 6.89 -15.41 -1.52
C VAL A 20 6.88 -14.30 -2.56
N TYR A 21 7.77 -14.32 -3.56
CA TYR A 21 7.79 -13.32 -4.61
C TYR A 21 6.92 -13.71 -5.82
N LEU A 22 6.43 -14.95 -5.87
CA LEU A 22 5.65 -15.50 -6.99
C LEU A 22 4.13 -15.38 -6.77
N GLU A 23 3.70 -14.68 -5.72
CA GLU A 23 2.28 -14.40 -5.49
C GLU A 23 1.67 -13.68 -6.69
N GLY A 24 0.53 -14.16 -7.19
CA GLY A 24 -0.10 -13.64 -8.41
C GLY A 24 0.57 -14.07 -9.73
N ILE A 25 1.62 -14.89 -9.71
CA ILE A 25 2.29 -15.40 -10.92
C ILE A 25 1.95 -16.88 -11.14
N ASP A 26 1.39 -17.19 -12.30
CA ASP A 26 1.00 -18.54 -12.71
C ASP A 26 2.17 -19.38 -13.25
N GLY A 27 3.23 -18.72 -13.69
CA GLY A 27 4.45 -19.37 -14.10
C GLY A 27 5.28 -18.59 -15.09
N LEU A 28 6.23 -19.31 -15.68
CA LEU A 28 7.15 -18.84 -16.69
C LEU A 28 6.85 -19.48 -18.05
N THR A 29 6.89 -18.70 -19.12
CA THR A 29 6.87 -19.18 -20.51
C THR A 29 8.06 -18.65 -21.30
N VAL A 30 8.54 -19.45 -22.25
CA VAL A 30 9.65 -19.06 -23.14
C VAL A 30 9.17 -19.05 -24.58
N ARG A 31 9.39 -17.92 -25.24
CA ARG A 31 8.84 -17.57 -26.55
C ARG A 31 9.95 -17.48 -27.60
N ARG A 32 9.66 -17.87 -28.85
CA ARG A 32 10.66 -17.90 -29.95
C ARG A 32 10.80 -16.56 -30.64
N GLU A 33 9.82 -15.70 -30.43
CA GLU A 33 9.68 -14.39 -31.00
C GLU A 33 10.81 -13.47 -30.52
N ALA A 34 11.06 -12.42 -31.32
CA ALA A 34 11.98 -11.34 -31.00
C ALA A 34 11.23 -10.01 -31.15
N PRO A 35 10.26 -9.71 -30.24
CA PRO A 35 9.50 -8.48 -30.31
C PRO A 35 10.44 -7.28 -30.26
N GLU A 36 10.32 -6.39 -31.25
CA GLU A 36 11.01 -5.11 -31.23
C GLU A 36 10.23 -4.11 -30.37
N HIS A 37 10.96 -3.23 -29.69
CA HIS A 37 10.37 -2.15 -28.91
C HIS A 37 9.53 -1.25 -29.85
N PRO A 38 8.25 -0.98 -29.53
CA PRO A 38 7.33 -0.26 -30.42
C PRO A 38 7.88 1.10 -30.90
N ASP A 39 8.55 1.83 -30.02
CA ASP A 39 9.09 3.16 -30.28
C ASP A 39 10.58 3.22 -30.63
N HIS A 40 11.30 2.08 -30.56
CA HIS A 40 12.76 2.03 -30.72
C HIS A 40 13.20 0.89 -31.66
N PRO A 41 13.24 1.15 -32.98
CA PRO A 41 13.66 0.16 -33.97
C PRO A 41 15.06 -0.41 -33.67
N GLY A 42 15.17 -1.74 -33.63
CA GLY A 42 16.42 -2.45 -33.33
C GLY A 42 16.75 -2.66 -31.85
N VAL A 43 15.86 -2.21 -30.94
CA VAL A 43 15.82 -2.61 -29.52
C VAL A 43 14.79 -3.74 -29.38
N TYR A 44 15.12 -4.78 -28.62
CA TYR A 44 14.26 -5.95 -28.44
C TYR A 44 13.76 -6.04 -27.00
N THR A 45 12.50 -6.46 -26.84
CA THR A 45 11.94 -6.80 -25.53
C THR A 45 12.42 -8.20 -25.15
N LEU A 46 13.17 -8.31 -24.05
CA LEU A 46 13.77 -9.57 -23.58
C LEU A 46 12.77 -10.38 -22.74
N GLY A 47 11.95 -9.71 -21.93
CA GLY A 47 10.89 -10.33 -21.18
C GLY A 47 9.73 -9.36 -20.99
N GLU A 48 8.59 -9.90 -20.57
CA GLU A 48 7.43 -9.13 -20.14
C GLU A 48 6.62 -9.94 -19.12
N CYS A 49 6.02 -9.26 -18.14
CA CYS A 49 4.97 -9.82 -17.31
C CYS A 49 3.62 -9.70 -18.02
N LEU A 50 3.05 -10.82 -18.47
CA LEU A 50 1.74 -10.86 -19.12
C LEU A 50 0.64 -10.95 -18.07
N THR A 51 0.08 -9.80 -17.70
CA THR A 51 -1.16 -9.71 -16.93
C THR A 51 -2.34 -9.84 -17.89
N GLU A 52 -3.26 -10.78 -17.64
CA GLU A 52 -4.55 -10.77 -18.34
C GLU A 52 -5.35 -9.55 -17.86
N GLU A 53 -5.31 -8.44 -18.60
CA GLU A 53 -6.22 -7.31 -18.39
C GLU A 53 -7.67 -7.77 -18.63
N HIS A 54 -8.37 -8.09 -17.53
CA HIS A 54 -9.82 -8.13 -17.35
C HIS A 54 -10.68 -8.92 -18.37
N ILE A 55 -11.19 -10.08 -17.93
CA ILE A 55 -12.62 -10.38 -18.08
C ILE A 55 -13.16 -10.92 -16.75
N SER A 56 -13.60 -10.02 -15.87
CA SER A 56 -14.64 -10.33 -14.89
C SER A 56 -15.84 -9.42 -15.12
N ASP A 57 -16.63 -9.73 -16.14
CA ASP A 57 -18.02 -9.25 -16.26
C ASP A 57 -18.93 -9.85 -15.16
N TYR A 58 -18.40 -10.68 -14.27
CA TYR A 58 -19.08 -11.18 -13.08
C TYR A 58 -18.09 -11.22 -11.93
N GLY A 59 -18.38 -10.46 -10.86
CA GLY A 59 -17.51 -10.23 -9.72
C GLY A 59 -16.94 -11.50 -9.08
N SER A 60 -15.61 -11.56 -9.07
CA SER A 60 -14.80 -12.17 -8.02
C SER A 60 -13.42 -11.51 -8.10
N SER A 61 -13.05 -10.76 -7.06
CA SER A 61 -11.81 -10.00 -6.93
C SER A 61 -10.62 -10.87 -6.51
N ASP A 62 -10.49 -12.08 -7.08
CA ASP A 62 -9.45 -13.01 -6.60
C ASP A 62 -8.40 -13.26 -7.68
N THR A 63 -7.26 -12.58 -7.48
CA THR A 63 -5.93 -12.77 -8.08
C THR A 63 -5.74 -12.26 -9.51
N THR A 64 -4.95 -11.20 -9.67
CA THR A 64 -4.23 -10.92 -10.90
C THR A 64 -3.36 -12.15 -11.21
N ARG A 65 -3.62 -12.81 -12.34
CA ARG A 65 -2.93 -14.03 -12.77
C ARG A 65 -1.97 -13.65 -13.89
N SER A 66 -0.71 -13.45 -13.53
CA SER A 66 0.34 -13.04 -14.47
C SER A 66 1.17 -14.23 -14.94
N VAL A 67 1.70 -14.17 -16.15
CA VAL A 67 2.71 -15.12 -16.64
C VAL A 67 3.94 -14.34 -17.08
N ILE A 68 5.12 -14.67 -16.53
CA ILE A 68 6.36 -14.09 -17.03
C ILE A 68 6.70 -14.74 -18.37
N ALA A 69 6.88 -13.95 -19.41
CA ALA A 69 7.33 -14.41 -20.72
C ALA A 69 8.76 -13.94 -20.99
N LEU A 70 9.65 -14.87 -21.36
CA LEU A 70 11.00 -14.56 -21.84
C LEU A 70 11.11 -14.86 -23.34
N TYR A 71 11.71 -13.94 -24.09
CA TYR A 71 11.80 -13.96 -25.55
C TYR A 71 13.15 -14.45 -26.04
N TRP A 72 13.33 -15.75 -26.21
CA TRP A 72 14.57 -16.35 -26.70
C TRP A 72 15.09 -15.72 -28.00
N GLY A 73 14.18 -15.32 -28.91
CA GLY A 73 14.56 -14.64 -30.14
C GLY A 73 15.27 -13.32 -29.89
N SER A 74 14.83 -12.55 -28.89
CA SER A 74 15.45 -11.30 -28.44
C SER A 74 16.82 -11.54 -27.82
N PHE A 75 16.95 -12.50 -26.90
CA PHE A 75 18.23 -12.90 -26.31
C PHE A 75 19.23 -13.34 -27.38
N ARG A 76 18.78 -14.13 -28.36
CA ARG A 76 19.61 -14.53 -29.48
C ARG A 76 20.09 -13.33 -30.29
N ALA A 77 19.20 -12.41 -30.64
CA ALA A 77 19.56 -11.21 -31.39
C ALA A 77 20.57 -10.33 -30.62
N LEU A 78 20.48 -10.28 -29.29
CA LEU A 78 21.43 -9.59 -28.43
C LEU A 78 22.79 -10.31 -28.38
N SER A 79 22.78 -11.63 -28.23
CA SER A 79 23.99 -12.47 -28.20
C SER A 79 24.82 -12.39 -29.48
N GLU A 80 24.18 -12.17 -30.64
CA GLU A 80 24.85 -12.03 -31.94
C GLU A 80 25.56 -10.66 -32.10
N LYS A 81 25.23 -9.66 -31.25
CA LYS A 81 25.83 -8.31 -31.28
C LYS A 81 27.06 -8.15 -30.38
N GLY A 82 27.29 -9.03 -29.40
CA GLY A 82 28.34 -8.89 -28.38
C GLY A 82 29.38 -10.01 -28.37
N GLN A 83 30.65 -9.71 -28.02
CA GLN A 83 31.62 -10.73 -27.61
C GLN A 83 31.47 -10.94 -26.10
N GLY A 84 31.08 -12.15 -25.69
CA GLY A 84 30.97 -12.51 -24.26
C GLY A 84 29.59 -12.36 -23.64
N PHE A 85 28.51 -12.53 -24.42
CA PHE A 85 27.14 -12.54 -23.87
C PHE A 85 26.95 -13.68 -22.87
N ASP A 86 26.64 -13.32 -21.62
CA ASP A 86 26.33 -14.27 -20.56
C ASP A 86 24.82 -14.54 -20.54
N TRP A 87 24.44 -15.74 -20.94
CA TRP A 87 23.03 -16.11 -21.06
C TRP A 87 22.34 -16.25 -19.70
N GLU A 88 23.09 -16.64 -18.67
CA GLU A 88 22.56 -16.86 -17.32
C GLU A 88 22.31 -15.54 -16.62
N GLU A 89 23.31 -14.64 -16.63
CA GLU A 89 23.20 -13.29 -16.05
C GLU A 89 22.07 -12.50 -16.69
N GLU A 90 22.00 -12.46 -18.02
CA GLU A 90 20.99 -11.68 -18.73
C GLU A 90 19.57 -12.25 -18.53
N ALA A 91 19.44 -13.58 -18.45
CA ALA A 91 18.15 -14.22 -18.18
C ALA A 91 17.69 -13.95 -16.74
N TRP A 92 18.61 -13.99 -15.77
CA TRP A 92 18.33 -13.68 -14.37
C TRP A 92 17.94 -12.21 -14.18
N GLU A 93 18.69 -11.28 -14.78
CA GLU A 93 18.37 -9.85 -14.74
C GLU A 93 17.00 -9.58 -15.34
N THR A 94 16.69 -10.16 -16.50
CA THR A 94 15.38 -9.98 -17.14
C THR A 94 14.26 -10.56 -16.29
N LEU A 95 14.43 -11.78 -15.77
CA LEU A 95 13.43 -12.45 -14.96
C LEU A 95 13.11 -11.67 -13.67
N THR A 96 14.14 -11.22 -12.95
CA THR A 96 13.99 -10.44 -11.72
C THR A 96 13.45 -9.03 -11.98
N HIS A 97 13.71 -8.46 -13.17
CA HIS A 97 13.12 -7.19 -13.59
C HIS A 97 11.59 -7.30 -13.76
N GLU A 98 11.13 -8.32 -14.47
CA GLU A 98 9.68 -8.55 -14.66
C GLU A 98 8.98 -8.88 -13.34
N LEU A 99 9.63 -9.66 -12.48
CA LEU A 99 9.14 -9.96 -11.13
C LEU A 99 8.96 -8.70 -10.29
N ARG A 100 9.92 -7.77 -10.34
CA ARG A 100 9.83 -6.50 -9.63
C ARG A 100 8.63 -5.68 -10.13
N HIS A 101 8.43 -5.57 -11.44
CA HIS A 101 7.28 -4.84 -12.00
C HIS A 101 5.95 -5.44 -11.54
N HIS A 102 5.85 -6.77 -11.48
CA HIS A 102 4.67 -7.44 -10.95
C HIS A 102 4.41 -7.10 -9.48
N LEU A 103 5.45 -7.13 -8.64
CA LEU A 103 5.32 -6.76 -7.21
C LEU A 103 4.98 -5.27 -7.03
N GLU A 104 5.54 -4.38 -7.86
CA GLU A 104 5.19 -2.96 -7.86
C GLU A 104 3.74 -2.73 -8.30
N SER A 105 3.23 -3.51 -9.26
CA SER A 105 1.82 -3.49 -9.67
C SER A 105 0.91 -3.99 -8.56
N LEU A 106 1.23 -5.11 -7.91
CA LEU A 106 0.46 -5.64 -6.79
C LEU A 106 0.41 -4.65 -5.61
N ALA A 107 1.56 -4.05 -5.26
CA ALA A 107 1.59 -3.04 -4.21
C ALA A 107 0.75 -1.80 -4.56
N GLY A 108 0.68 -1.44 -5.85
CA GLY A 108 -0.20 -0.39 -6.33
C GLY A 108 -1.69 -0.78 -6.27
N ASP A 109 -2.04 -2.00 -6.67
CA ASP A 109 -3.41 -2.52 -6.62
C ASP A 109 -3.90 -2.67 -5.18
N ASP A 110 -3.07 -3.19 -4.26
CA ASP A 110 -3.37 -3.29 -2.83
C ASP A 110 -3.62 -1.91 -2.20
N ALA A 111 -2.84 -0.90 -2.59
CA ALA A 111 -3.06 0.48 -2.14
C ALA A 111 -4.39 1.04 -2.67
N LEU A 112 -4.75 0.76 -3.93
CA LEU A 112 -6.03 1.17 -4.51
C LEU A 112 -7.22 0.48 -3.80
N GLU A 113 -7.12 -0.81 -3.51
CA GLU A 113 -8.16 -1.55 -2.76
C GLU A 113 -8.29 -1.01 -1.33
N GLY A 114 -7.17 -0.66 -0.68
CA GLY A 114 -7.15 0.01 0.62
C GLY A 114 -7.89 1.36 0.61
N VAL A 115 -7.63 2.18 -0.41
CA VAL A 115 -8.28 3.49 -0.58
C VAL A 115 -9.79 3.34 -0.79
N ASP A 116 -10.23 2.39 -1.63
CA ASP A 116 -11.64 2.11 -1.87
C ASP A 116 -12.34 1.61 -0.58
N TYR A 117 -11.69 0.72 0.18
CA TYR A 117 -12.16 0.27 1.47
C TYR A 117 -12.32 1.43 2.45
N ALA A 118 -11.30 2.30 2.55
CA ALA A 118 -11.32 3.45 3.44
C ALA A 118 -12.44 4.43 3.08
N ALA A 119 -12.68 4.67 1.78
CA ALA A 119 -13.78 5.51 1.31
C ALA A 119 -15.16 4.92 1.68
N ASP A 120 -15.37 3.61 1.50
CA ASP A 120 -16.63 2.94 1.89
C ASP A 120 -16.88 3.00 3.41
N GLN A 121 -15.84 2.82 4.22
CA GLN A 121 -15.95 2.96 5.68
C GLN A 121 -16.22 4.40 6.10
N SER A 122 -15.63 5.39 5.44
CA SER A 122 -15.93 6.81 5.63
C SER A 122 -17.41 7.08 5.38
N PHE A 123 -17.97 6.56 4.28
CA PHE A 123 -19.40 6.67 3.98
C PHE A 123 -20.27 6.03 5.08
N LYS A 124 -19.93 4.82 5.53
CA LYS A 124 -20.64 4.13 6.63
C LYS A 124 -20.62 4.95 7.92
N ARG A 125 -19.48 5.55 8.26
CA ARG A 125 -19.33 6.42 9.43
C ARG A 125 -20.26 7.64 9.31
N PHE A 126 -20.25 8.34 8.18
CA PHE A 126 -21.12 9.50 7.97
C PHE A 126 -22.62 9.18 7.94
N ASP A 127 -23.01 7.99 7.45
CA ASP A 127 -24.41 7.54 7.46
C ASP A 127 -24.86 7.01 8.84
N GLY A 128 -23.97 6.99 9.84
CA GLY A 128 -24.23 6.48 11.18
C GLY A 128 -24.35 4.95 11.26
N GLY A 129 -23.83 4.25 10.25
CA GLY A 129 -23.73 2.80 10.21
C GLY A 129 -22.55 2.26 11.03
N PRO A 130 -22.45 0.93 11.21
CA PRO A 130 -21.26 0.32 11.77
C PRO A 130 -20.07 0.46 10.80
N PHE A 131 -18.92 0.87 11.31
CA PHE A 131 -17.68 1.04 10.56
C PHE A 131 -16.49 0.51 11.36
N ASP A 132 -15.36 0.28 10.69
CA ASP A 132 -14.08 0.01 11.32
C ASP A 132 -13.41 1.32 11.78
N PRO A 133 -13.15 1.56 13.09
CA PRO A 133 -12.53 2.81 13.54
C PRO A 133 -11.08 3.04 13.09
N TRP A 134 -10.41 2.05 12.52
CA TRP A 134 -9.06 2.19 11.97
C TRP A 134 -9.02 2.29 10.45
N TYR A 135 -10.18 2.42 9.79
CA TYR A 135 -10.29 2.44 8.33
C TYR A 135 -9.36 3.44 7.62
N TYR A 136 -9.10 4.60 8.24
CA TYR A 136 -8.29 5.67 7.64
C TYR A 136 -6.85 5.24 7.39
N GLN A 137 -6.34 4.24 8.12
CA GLN A 137 -4.99 3.69 7.94
C GLN A 137 -4.84 2.92 6.62
N HIS A 138 -5.96 2.55 5.98
CA HIS A 138 -5.98 1.92 4.67
C HIS A 138 -5.96 2.94 3.52
N GLY A 139 -6.10 4.23 3.80
CA GLY A 139 -5.89 5.30 2.81
C GLY A 139 -4.40 5.52 2.49
N ASP A 140 -4.12 6.56 1.72
CA ASP A 140 -2.75 6.92 1.36
C ASP A 140 -2.00 7.46 2.59
N GLU A 141 -0.94 6.79 3.03
CA GLU A 141 -0.03 7.34 4.05
C GLU A 141 0.93 8.34 3.40
N VAL A 142 0.65 9.63 3.58
CA VAL A 142 1.39 10.73 2.94
C VAL A 142 2.67 11.05 3.71
N GLU A 143 2.60 11.00 5.04
CA GLU A 143 3.72 11.09 5.97
C GLU A 143 3.48 10.12 7.13
N PRO A 144 4.49 9.67 7.89
CA PRO A 144 4.28 8.76 9.00
C PRO A 144 3.21 9.26 9.99
N GLY A 145 2.10 8.53 10.09
CA GLY A 145 0.95 8.91 10.93
C GLY A 145 0.03 10.01 10.34
N ILE A 146 0.19 10.35 9.06
CA ILE A 146 -0.71 11.24 8.31
C ILE A 146 -1.28 10.46 7.12
N TYR A 147 -2.58 10.21 7.17
CA TYR A 147 -3.31 9.43 6.18
C TYR A 147 -4.28 10.32 5.40
N GLN A 148 -4.50 9.99 4.13
CA GLN A 148 -5.47 10.66 3.26
C GLN A 148 -6.49 9.65 2.73
N VAL A 149 -7.78 9.99 2.86
CA VAL A 149 -8.89 9.27 2.23
C VAL A 149 -9.74 10.29 1.49
N GLU A 150 -9.72 10.24 0.15
CA GLU A 150 -10.31 11.27 -0.71
C GLU A 150 -9.82 12.70 -0.35
N LYS A 151 -10.72 13.55 0.16
CA LYS A 151 -10.43 14.92 0.62
C LYS A 151 -10.25 15.03 2.14
N ALA A 152 -10.35 13.92 2.86
CA ALA A 152 -10.17 13.86 4.30
C ALA A 152 -8.73 13.48 4.67
N TRP A 153 -8.17 14.22 5.61
CA TRP A 153 -6.82 14.04 6.14
C TRP A 153 -6.91 13.65 7.61
N PHE A 154 -6.20 12.59 8.00
CA PHE A 154 -6.20 12.04 9.36
C PHE A 154 -4.80 12.12 9.94
N ILE A 155 -4.65 12.82 11.06
CA ILE A 155 -3.40 12.94 11.81
C ILE A 155 -3.49 12.00 13.00
N GLU A 156 -2.78 10.88 13.01
CA GLU A 156 -2.82 9.92 14.11
C GLU A 156 -1.85 10.31 15.23
N LEU A 157 -2.36 10.37 16.46
CA LEU A 157 -1.56 10.40 17.68
C LEU A 157 -1.89 9.21 18.59
N SER A 158 -0.94 8.29 18.67
CA SER A 158 -0.98 7.15 19.59
C SER A 158 -0.49 7.55 20.99
N LEU A 159 -1.41 7.71 21.95
CA LEU A 159 -1.11 8.15 23.32
C LEU A 159 -1.35 7.03 24.34
N ALA A 160 -0.49 6.88 25.35
CA ALA A 160 -0.76 5.97 26.46
C ALA A 160 -1.94 6.47 27.30
N ALA A 161 -2.74 5.55 27.87
CA ALA A 161 -3.91 5.92 28.68
C ALA A 161 -3.58 6.89 29.84
N GLY A 162 -2.39 6.77 30.43
CA GLY A 162 -1.90 7.68 31.46
C GLY A 162 -1.41 9.04 30.96
N GLU A 163 -1.16 9.19 29.66
CA GLU A 163 -0.77 10.46 29.03
C GLU A 163 -1.98 11.32 28.65
N LEU A 164 -3.11 10.68 28.32
CA LEU A 164 -4.40 11.35 28.09
C LEU A 164 -5.07 11.79 29.40
N ALA A 165 -5.02 10.95 30.44
CA ALA A 165 -5.69 11.21 31.70
C ALA A 165 -5.09 12.42 32.44
N GLY A 166 -5.88 13.50 32.57
CA GLY A 166 -5.47 14.71 33.29
C GLY A 166 -4.64 15.70 32.46
N ARG A 167 -4.45 15.45 31.17
CA ARG A 167 -3.92 16.45 30.23
C ARG A 167 -5.02 17.49 29.96
N GLY A 168 -4.68 18.78 29.99
CA GLY A 168 -5.62 19.83 29.59
C GLY A 168 -5.66 20.09 28.08
N SER A 169 -4.63 19.64 27.35
CA SER A 169 -4.49 19.87 25.91
C SER A 169 -3.54 18.87 25.26
N ILE A 170 -3.68 18.72 23.94
CA ILE A 170 -2.91 17.85 23.06
C ILE A 170 -2.27 18.73 21.99
N ASP A 171 -0.96 18.56 21.81
CA ASP A 171 -0.18 19.28 20.81
C ASP A 171 0.04 18.35 19.63
N PHE A 172 -0.05 18.87 18.41
CA PHE A 172 0.17 18.14 17.17
C PHE A 172 0.80 19.04 16.11
N GLU A 173 1.31 18.46 15.04
CA GLU A 173 1.88 19.20 13.91
C GLU A 173 1.06 18.94 12.65
N TRP A 174 0.81 20.00 11.87
CA TRP A 174 0.16 19.90 10.57
C TRP A 174 0.86 20.80 9.57
N ARG A 175 1.34 20.22 8.45
CA ARG A 175 2.08 20.92 7.39
C ARG A 175 3.23 21.79 7.94
N GLY A 176 4.00 21.23 8.88
CA GLY A 176 5.14 21.90 9.52
C GLY A 176 4.79 23.02 10.50
N ARG A 177 3.52 23.12 10.93
CA ARG A 177 3.05 24.12 11.90
C ARG A 177 2.50 23.43 13.15
N PRO A 178 2.91 23.85 14.36
CA PRO A 178 2.42 23.27 15.60
C PRO A 178 1.07 23.87 15.99
N TYR A 179 0.15 23.01 16.43
CA TYR A 179 -1.19 23.34 16.89
C TYR A 179 -1.51 22.65 18.20
N ARG A 180 -2.60 23.11 18.84
CA ARG A 180 -3.10 22.58 20.10
C ARG A 180 -4.62 22.44 20.08
N VAL A 181 -5.12 21.35 20.65
CA VAL A 181 -6.55 21.12 20.95
C VAL A 181 -6.73 20.77 22.42
N PRO A 182 -7.94 20.94 23.01
CA PRO A 182 -8.24 20.38 24.31
C PRO A 182 -8.11 18.84 24.30
N ALA A 183 -7.79 18.26 25.45
CA ALA A 183 -7.86 16.80 25.60
C ALA A 183 -9.33 16.35 25.67
N PRO A 184 -9.68 15.14 25.22
CA PRO A 184 -11.04 14.64 25.28
C PRO A 184 -11.52 14.49 26.73
N ASP A 185 -12.75 14.95 27.01
CA ASP A 185 -13.38 14.84 28.32
C ASP A 185 -13.87 13.41 28.63
N GLU A 186 -14.27 12.66 27.59
CA GLU A 186 -14.80 11.30 27.69
C GLU A 186 -13.76 10.25 27.22
N PRO A 187 -13.64 9.11 27.91
CA PRO A 187 -12.76 8.03 27.47
C PRO A 187 -13.34 7.34 26.23
N ALA A 188 -12.49 7.08 25.23
CA ALA A 188 -12.79 6.22 24.08
C ALA A 188 -11.50 5.48 23.65
N ASP A 189 -11.64 4.44 22.83
CA ASP A 189 -10.50 3.75 22.20
C ASP A 189 -9.90 4.57 21.05
N VAL A 190 -10.77 5.23 20.28
CA VAL A 190 -10.41 6.12 19.19
C VAL A 190 -11.24 7.40 19.30
N HIS A 191 -10.61 8.57 19.24
CA HIS A 191 -11.32 9.84 19.06
C HIS A 191 -11.03 10.40 17.67
N PHE A 192 -12.08 10.74 16.92
CA PHE A 192 -11.98 11.55 15.73
C PHE A 192 -12.34 13.00 16.07
N VAL A 193 -11.37 13.89 15.90
CA VAL A 193 -11.50 15.30 16.25
C VAL A 193 -11.46 16.13 14.97
N PHE A 194 -12.61 16.65 14.54
CA PHE A 194 -12.69 17.55 13.38
C PHE A 194 -12.03 18.89 13.69
N LEU A 195 -11.02 19.26 12.91
CA LEU A 195 -10.21 20.46 13.11
C LEU A 195 -10.74 21.59 12.22
N GLU A 196 -11.64 22.40 12.77
CA GLU A 196 -12.30 23.47 12.04
C GLU A 196 -11.30 24.48 11.46
N GLY A 197 -11.45 24.79 10.17
CA GLY A 197 -10.64 25.81 9.50
C GLY A 197 -9.18 25.45 9.25
N LEU A 198 -8.77 24.21 9.50
CA LEU A 198 -7.39 23.76 9.28
C LEU A 198 -7.12 23.28 7.84
N GLY A 199 -8.14 22.76 7.15
CA GLY A 199 -8.07 22.34 5.74
C GLY A 199 -8.22 23.49 4.74
N GLU A 200 -7.79 23.26 3.49
CA GLU A 200 -8.00 24.19 2.38
C GLU A 200 -9.30 23.87 1.61
N GLU A 201 -10.11 24.89 1.29
CA GLU A 201 -11.37 24.77 0.51
C GLU A 201 -12.32 23.65 0.98
N ASP A 202 -12.22 22.47 0.37
CA ASP A 202 -13.06 21.29 0.60
C ASP A 202 -12.35 20.20 1.43
N GLU A 203 -11.12 20.44 1.88
CA GLU A 203 -10.37 19.49 2.71
C GLU A 203 -10.98 19.40 4.11
N VAL A 204 -11.15 18.17 4.57
CA VAL A 204 -11.48 17.86 5.96
C VAL A 204 -10.19 17.42 6.64
N VAL A 205 -9.89 17.97 7.82
CA VAL A 205 -8.72 17.57 8.61
C VAL A 205 -9.20 17.09 9.97
N GLU A 206 -8.85 15.88 10.34
CA GLU A 206 -9.20 15.24 11.59
C GLU A 206 -7.94 14.82 12.35
N LEU A 207 -7.90 15.12 13.65
CA LEU A 207 -6.93 14.52 14.55
C LEU A 207 -7.52 13.23 15.10
N VAL A 208 -6.81 12.12 14.94
CA VAL A 208 -7.21 10.80 15.43
C VAL A 208 -6.39 10.45 16.66
N LEU A 209 -7.03 10.45 17.83
CA LEU A 209 -6.36 10.07 19.08
C LEU A 209 -6.60 8.60 19.36
N VAL A 210 -5.54 7.80 19.26
CA VAL A 210 -5.61 6.35 19.49
C VAL A 210 -5.09 6.02 20.88
N ARG A 211 -5.92 5.38 21.71
CA ARG A 211 -5.51 4.93 23.03
C ARG A 211 -4.64 3.67 22.92
N ARG A 212 -3.36 3.78 23.30
CA ARG A 212 -2.47 2.60 23.42
C ARG A 212 -2.93 1.74 24.60
N GLN A 213 -3.67 0.68 24.29
CA GLN A 213 -4.00 -0.39 25.24
C GLN A 213 -2.69 -1.14 25.60
N GLY A 214 -2.24 -1.00 26.84
CA GLY A 214 -1.09 -1.77 27.31
C GLY A 214 -1.44 -3.27 27.32
N TRP A 215 -0.84 -4.06 26.42
CA TRP A 215 -1.07 -5.50 26.24
C TRP A 215 -0.91 -6.41 27.48
N TRP A 216 -0.59 -5.86 28.67
CA TRP A 216 -0.25 -6.63 29.87
C TRP A 216 -1.39 -6.90 30.87
N GLU A 217 -2.57 -6.27 30.75
CA GLU A 217 -3.67 -6.55 31.69
C GLU A 217 -4.65 -7.65 31.23
N SER A 218 -4.56 -8.12 29.98
CA SER A 218 -5.48 -9.13 29.42
C SER A 218 -5.12 -10.59 29.73
N LEU A 219 -4.06 -10.87 30.50
CA LEU A 219 -3.70 -12.24 30.88
C LEU A 219 -4.48 -12.81 32.09
N LYS A 220 -5.54 -12.15 32.56
CA LYS A 220 -6.43 -12.71 33.58
C LYS A 220 -7.90 -12.49 33.25
N GLY A 221 -8.43 -13.31 32.36
CA GLY A 221 -9.87 -13.59 32.30
C GLY A 221 -10.40 -13.63 30.88
N PHE A 222 -10.94 -14.78 30.50
CA PHE A 222 -11.88 -14.88 29.38
C PHE A 222 -13.03 -13.84 29.56
N PHE A 223 -13.51 -13.24 28.45
CA PHE A 223 -14.61 -12.26 28.27
C PHE A 223 -14.24 -10.77 28.53
N VAL A 224 -14.47 -9.75 27.70
CA VAL A 224 -15.37 -9.47 26.55
C VAL A 224 -14.61 -8.50 25.61
N ALA A 225 -14.44 -8.79 24.31
CA ALA A 225 -14.06 -7.74 23.36
C ALA A 225 -15.34 -7.05 22.91
N GLY A 226 -15.71 -5.95 23.57
CA GLY A 226 -16.77 -5.06 23.07
C GLY A 226 -16.32 -4.40 21.76
N ALA A 227 -17.27 -3.88 20.98
CA ALA A 227 -16.90 -3.00 19.87
C ALA A 227 -16.06 -1.82 20.43
N PRO A 228 -14.99 -1.41 19.73
CA PRO A 228 -14.18 -0.26 20.15
C PRO A 228 -15.06 0.96 20.39
N GLU A 229 -14.82 1.67 21.50
CA GLU A 229 -15.53 2.91 21.80
C GLU A 229 -14.96 4.05 20.94
N VAL A 230 -15.83 4.73 20.20
CA VAL A 230 -15.45 5.86 19.34
C VAL A 230 -16.05 7.15 19.87
N GLY A 231 -15.21 8.17 20.07
CA GLY A 231 -15.63 9.54 20.36
C GLY A 231 -15.48 10.43 19.12
N GLU A 232 -16.46 11.28 18.84
CA GLU A 232 -16.41 12.21 17.71
C GLU A 232 -16.81 13.61 18.17
N TRP A 233 -16.00 14.61 17.84
CA TRP A 233 -16.25 16.01 18.20
C TRP A 233 -15.48 16.99 17.30
N GLU A 234 -15.83 18.27 17.36
CA GLU A 234 -15.26 19.34 16.53
C GLU A 234 -14.60 20.43 17.39
N VAL A 235 -13.53 21.03 16.88
CA VAL A 235 -12.83 22.14 17.55
C VAL A 235 -12.00 22.98 16.59
N GLU A 236 -11.90 24.28 16.85
CA GLU A 236 -10.93 25.17 16.21
C GLU A 236 -9.55 25.02 16.89
N PRO A 237 -8.50 24.52 16.21
CA PRO A 237 -7.19 24.31 16.82
C PRO A 237 -6.45 25.63 17.08
N GLU A 238 -5.80 25.74 18.23
CA GLU A 238 -4.99 26.91 18.59
C GLU A 238 -3.58 26.80 17.99
N PRO A 239 -3.12 27.74 17.14
CA PRO A 239 -1.76 27.73 16.63
C PRO A 239 -0.74 28.05 17.73
N LEU A 240 0.29 27.20 17.87
CA LEU A 240 1.36 27.44 18.82
C LEU A 240 2.40 28.38 18.20
N SER A 241 2.77 29.43 18.92
CA SER A 241 3.78 30.38 18.45
C SER A 241 5.13 29.65 18.39
N THR A 242 5.72 29.55 17.19
CA THR A 242 7.13 29.17 17.07
C THR A 242 7.95 30.30 17.70
N SER A 243 8.47 30.04 18.89
CA SER A 243 9.47 30.94 19.48
C SER A 243 10.69 30.87 18.56
N GLY A 244 10.90 31.94 17.77
CA GLY A 244 11.99 32.04 16.81
C GLY A 244 13.37 32.06 17.43
#